data_AF-A0A7S1UNJ0-F1
#
_entry.id   AF-A0A7S1UNJ0-F1
#
_cell.length_a   1.000
_cell.length_b   1.000
_cell.length_c   1.000
_cell.angle_alpha   90.00
_cell.angle_beta   90.00
_cell.angle_gamma   90.00
#
_symmetry.space_group_name_H-M   'P 1'
#
loop_
_entity.id
_entity.type
_entity.pdbx_description
1 polymer ?
#
loop_
_entity_poly.entity_id
_entity_poly.type
_entity_poly.pdbx_seq_one_letter_code
_entity_poly.pdbx_strand_id
1 'polypeptide(L)'
;YRSARHHLSNSERINITIIFSPHMLRLATKNTNHPHQQLPSSTMLLIRVILVVTVMCAVSVTFILTLFDSLRDANDTKAAAALMTMDSPIWAEVGMTNGNGTSSSISRALEAVATLTKANEDLTSTVNMLEDHVQGLEKQLRSKTNEWKGAIEAAVKDSSSQATATTTSKDDDSLPMCDDLMNQHVMYRDGAFLSRPTTEVIWKTRGDGSQELTYPHMCRLKRYTATEARQCLAGHHIAVIGDSLSRYQYLGLVHLIENGEHPKRFGRRDDTGKCQHVNEKGEPQCTLHGEKNVCFEGTYRDWQAMYMDVGGGEDGGVFNGRMQCSCAQLDKKNTTEESYTQSFHYVSDIVDNMIIGENSAAAAATVDEKNGNQRIKMTMFNEVGWYDDPAPLNLFSFNNCSYDGSCRHSKEYNDELIARAYNKGWDWSAPLKKALNSTLRRDFGDVDITIYNRGLWNQIKGPTLAELMPLFYDWTGGTEGRCFYRSTTGSTRTRQKGHMIADRERDRLFDETIKAGCGYWDVAHVTREFIEYIADHPAQKKTNGGKKRLGNWDGYNNLYWDAVHFSPWVYEELNNLFLNILCNVKE
;
A
#
# COMPACT_ATOMS: atom_id res chain seq x y z
N TYR A 1 -40.99 -7.19 0.81
CA TYR A 1 -40.48 -7.82 -0.43
C TYR A 1 -39.95 -9.25 -0.23
N ARG A 2 -38.95 -9.51 0.64
CA ARG A 2 -38.46 -10.89 0.88
C ARG A 2 -39.50 -11.84 1.48
N SER A 3 -40.40 -11.36 2.33
CA SER A 3 -41.47 -12.19 2.93
C SER A 3 -42.61 -12.55 1.96
N ALA A 4 -42.87 -11.71 0.94
CA ALA A 4 -43.96 -11.93 -0.02
C ALA A 4 -43.56 -12.94 -1.13
N ARG A 5 -42.27 -13.19 -1.32
CA ARG A 5 -41.73 -14.02 -2.42
C ARG A 5 -41.93 -15.52 -2.20
N HIS A 6 -42.26 -15.96 -0.98
CA HIS A 6 -42.42 -17.38 -0.66
C HIS A 6 -43.86 -17.92 -0.78
N HIS A 7 -44.86 -17.07 -1.05
CA HIS A 7 -46.27 -17.47 -1.02
C HIS A 7 -47.04 -17.34 -2.35
N LEU A 8 -46.39 -17.00 -3.46
CA LEU A 8 -47.05 -16.88 -4.76
C LEU A 8 -46.64 -18.01 -5.71
N SER A 9 -47.64 -18.68 -6.31
CA SER A 9 -47.42 -19.71 -7.33
C SER A 9 -47.05 -19.09 -8.68
N ASN A 10 -46.41 -19.88 -9.56
CA ASN A 10 -45.72 -19.40 -10.77
C ASN A 10 -46.59 -18.66 -11.82
N SER A 11 -47.92 -18.61 -11.70
CA SER A 11 -48.81 -17.97 -12.67
C SER A 11 -49.11 -16.48 -12.41
N GLU A 12 -48.66 -15.89 -11.30
CA GLU A 12 -48.97 -14.48 -10.95
C GLU A 12 -47.70 -13.64 -10.75
N ARG A 13 -46.90 -13.49 -11.82
CA ARG A 13 -45.80 -12.52 -11.82
C ARG A 13 -46.29 -11.18 -12.35
N ILE A 14 -46.48 -10.20 -11.46
CA ILE A 14 -46.66 -8.80 -11.84
C ILE A 14 -45.30 -8.28 -12.34
N ASN A 15 -45.21 -7.97 -13.63
CA ASN A 15 -44.05 -7.28 -14.21
C ASN A 15 -44.21 -5.78 -13.99
N ILE A 16 -43.43 -5.21 -13.06
CA ILE A 16 -43.32 -3.76 -12.88
C ILE A 16 -42.15 -3.28 -13.74
N THR A 17 -42.45 -2.59 -14.83
CA THR A 17 -41.46 -1.91 -15.67
C THR A 17 -41.28 -0.48 -15.17
N ILE A 18 -40.17 -0.20 -14.49
CA ILE A 18 -39.79 1.15 -14.09
C ILE A 18 -38.97 1.77 -15.22
N ILE A 19 -39.55 2.76 -15.92
CA ILE A 19 -38.85 3.50 -16.99
C ILE A 19 -38.10 4.67 -16.34
N PHE A 20 -36.78 4.59 -16.30
CA PHE A 20 -35.95 5.73 -15.90
C PHE A 20 -35.82 6.71 -17.06
N SER A 21 -35.90 8.02 -16.77
CA SER A 21 -35.53 9.07 -17.71
C SER A 21 -34.06 8.89 -18.16
N PRO A 22 -33.73 9.05 -19.46
CA PRO A 22 -32.36 9.00 -19.96
C PRO A 22 -31.37 9.93 -19.22
N HIS A 23 -31.87 10.98 -18.57
CA HIS A 23 -31.07 11.90 -17.75
C HIS A 23 -30.58 11.29 -16.43
N MET A 24 -31.41 10.50 -15.75
CA MET A 24 -31.05 9.79 -14.52
C MET A 24 -30.00 8.70 -14.78
N LEU A 25 -30.13 7.99 -15.91
CA LEU A 25 -29.16 6.96 -16.31
C LEU A 25 -27.80 7.56 -16.69
N ARG A 26 -27.78 8.78 -17.26
CA ARG A 26 -26.54 9.52 -17.54
C ARG A 26 -25.82 10.00 -16.29
N LEU A 27 -26.54 10.40 -15.23
CA LEU A 27 -25.93 10.79 -13.95
C LEU A 27 -25.26 9.62 -13.23
N ALA A 28 -25.83 8.42 -13.33
CA ALA A 28 -25.25 7.21 -12.74
C ALA A 28 -24.04 6.65 -13.51
N THR A 29 -23.92 6.94 -14.82
CA THR A 29 -22.91 6.33 -15.71
C THR A 29 -21.75 7.28 -16.10
N LYS A 30 -21.88 8.59 -15.92
CA LYS A 30 -20.84 9.56 -16.33
C LYS A 30 -19.52 9.48 -15.56
N ASN A 31 -19.45 8.72 -14.48
CA ASN A 31 -18.31 8.72 -13.56
C ASN A 31 -17.19 7.70 -13.90
N THR A 32 -17.18 7.12 -15.10
CA THR A 32 -16.15 6.13 -15.48
C THR A 32 -15.04 6.67 -16.39
N ASN A 33 -15.19 7.87 -16.99
CA ASN A 33 -14.30 8.29 -18.09
C ASN A 33 -13.42 9.53 -17.82
N HIS A 34 -13.56 10.22 -16.68
CA HIS A 34 -12.69 11.36 -16.33
C HIS A 34 -12.40 11.41 -14.82
N PRO A 35 -11.18 11.03 -14.36
CA PRO A 35 -10.85 10.91 -12.94
C PRO A 35 -10.68 12.24 -12.17
N HIS A 36 -10.71 13.40 -12.84
CA HIS A 36 -10.43 14.71 -12.21
C HIS A 36 -11.66 15.54 -11.82
N GLN A 37 -12.88 14.99 -11.89
CA GLN A 37 -14.09 15.68 -11.46
C GLN A 37 -14.92 14.79 -10.53
N GLN A 38 -14.47 14.61 -9.29
CA GLN A 38 -15.30 13.99 -8.25
C GLN A 38 -16.24 15.03 -7.64
N LEU A 39 -17.55 14.73 -7.67
CA LEU A 39 -18.51 15.43 -6.81
C LEU A 39 -18.18 15.15 -5.33
N PRO A 40 -18.38 16.11 -4.41
CA PRO A 40 -18.20 15.88 -2.98
C PRO A 40 -19.02 14.66 -2.51
N SER A 41 -18.43 13.86 -1.61
CA SER A 41 -19.03 12.60 -1.12
C SER A 41 -20.43 12.80 -0.51
N SER A 42 -20.67 13.96 0.10
CA SER A 42 -21.96 14.37 0.66
C SER A 42 -23.05 14.53 -0.40
N THR A 43 -22.72 15.05 -1.59
CA THR A 43 -23.65 15.22 -2.70
C THR A 43 -24.06 13.86 -3.29
N MET A 44 -23.11 12.93 -3.42
CA MET A 44 -23.41 11.57 -3.91
C MET A 44 -24.24 10.74 -2.92
N LEU A 45 -24.03 10.94 -1.62
CA LEU A 45 -24.84 10.31 -0.58
C LEU A 45 -26.28 10.83 -0.61
N LEU A 46 -26.46 12.15 -0.74
CA LEU A 46 -27.77 12.79 -0.83
C LEU A 46 -28.55 12.30 -2.06
N ILE A 47 -27.92 12.22 -3.24
CA ILE A 47 -28.54 11.70 -4.46
C ILE A 47 -29.01 10.25 -4.27
N ARG A 48 -28.20 9.40 -3.63
CA ARG A 48 -28.56 8.00 -3.36
C ARG A 48 -29.74 7.87 -2.39
N VAL A 49 -29.76 8.69 -1.33
CA VAL A 49 -30.86 8.70 -0.35
C VAL A 49 -32.16 9.14 -1.02
N ILE A 50 -32.15 10.21 -1.82
CA ILE A 50 -33.31 10.69 -2.55
C ILE A 50 -33.83 9.59 -3.51
N LEU A 51 -32.95 8.93 -4.26
CA LEU A 51 -33.33 7.86 -5.19
C LEU A 51 -34.00 6.68 -4.48
N VAL A 52 -33.48 6.26 -3.32
CA VAL A 52 -34.06 5.16 -2.54
C VAL A 52 -35.44 5.55 -1.99
N VAL A 53 -35.57 6.75 -1.43
CA VAL A 53 -36.84 7.24 -0.87
C VAL A 53 -37.90 7.35 -1.96
N THR A 54 -37.57 7.95 -3.11
CA THR A 54 -38.51 8.09 -4.24
C THR A 54 -38.97 6.74 -4.78
N VAL A 55 -38.07 5.76 -4.92
CA VAL A 55 -38.44 4.41 -5.37
C VAL A 55 -39.33 3.71 -4.34
N MET A 56 -39.04 3.83 -3.03
CA MET A 56 -39.87 3.23 -2.00
C MET A 56 -41.27 3.87 -1.95
N CYS A 57 -41.37 5.19 -2.04
CA CYS A 57 -42.66 5.89 -2.10
C CYS A 57 -43.47 5.49 -3.34
N ALA A 58 -42.85 5.47 -4.53
CA ALA A 58 -43.51 5.09 -5.78
C ALA A 58 -44.02 3.64 -5.75
N VAL A 59 -43.23 2.70 -5.20
CA VAL A 59 -43.64 1.30 -5.07
C VAL A 59 -44.79 1.17 -4.07
N SER A 60 -44.76 1.86 -2.93
CA SER A 60 -45.83 1.83 -1.94
C SER A 60 -47.13 2.41 -2.48
N VAL A 61 -47.09 3.56 -3.15
CA VAL A 61 -48.27 4.20 -3.76
C VAL A 61 -48.84 3.33 -4.88
N THR A 62 -47.98 2.80 -5.77
CA THR A 62 -48.44 1.90 -6.85
C THR A 62 -49.07 0.63 -6.29
N PHE A 63 -48.48 0.03 -5.25
CA PHE A 63 -49.03 -1.14 -4.58
C PHE A 63 -50.40 -0.83 -3.95
N ILE A 64 -50.54 0.30 -3.26
CA ILE A 64 -51.81 0.72 -2.64
C ILE A 64 -52.88 0.97 -3.71
N LEU A 65 -52.55 1.65 -4.81
CA LEU A 65 -53.50 1.91 -5.91
C LEU A 65 -53.92 0.64 -6.63
N THR A 66 -52.98 -0.28 -6.89
CA THR A 66 -53.28 -1.58 -7.52
C THR A 66 -54.15 -2.46 -6.61
N LEU A 67 -53.91 -2.39 -5.29
CA LEU A 67 -54.73 -3.05 -4.28
C LEU A 67 -56.15 -2.45 -4.26
N PHE A 68 -56.28 -1.13 -4.35
CA PHE A 68 -57.58 -0.45 -4.39
C PHE A 68 -58.36 -0.74 -5.67
N ASP A 69 -57.71 -0.77 -6.84
CA ASP A 69 -58.38 -1.14 -8.10
C ASP A 69 -58.82 -2.61 -8.07
N SER A 70 -57.99 -3.50 -7.51
CA SER A 70 -58.36 -4.92 -7.31
C SER A 70 -59.53 -5.08 -6.33
N LEU A 71 -59.61 -4.25 -5.29
CA LEU A 71 -60.72 -4.23 -4.33
C LEU A 71 -61.99 -3.58 -4.90
N ARG A 72 -61.85 -2.61 -5.82
CA ARG A 72 -62.97 -1.95 -6.50
C ARG A 72 -63.66 -2.88 -7.50
N ASP A 73 -62.87 -3.70 -8.20
CA ASP A 73 -63.38 -4.65 -9.19
C ASP A 73 -63.89 -5.95 -8.54
N ALA A 74 -63.39 -6.29 -7.35
CA ALA A 74 -63.89 -7.40 -6.55
C ALA A 74 -65.16 -7.00 -5.76
N ASN A 75 -66.33 -7.04 -6.40
CA ASN A 75 -67.63 -7.03 -5.70
C ASN A 75 -67.91 -8.36 -4.96
N ASP A 76 -66.87 -9.10 -4.58
CA ASP A 76 -66.92 -10.45 -4.04
C ASP A 76 -66.39 -10.45 -2.59
N THR A 77 -67.31 -10.64 -1.65
CA THR A 77 -67.12 -10.65 -0.19
C THR A 77 -65.98 -11.54 0.32
N LYS A 78 -65.44 -12.46 -0.50
CA LYS A 78 -64.32 -13.33 -0.13
C LYS A 78 -62.93 -12.67 -0.20
N ALA A 79 -62.71 -11.70 -1.08
CA ALA A 79 -61.41 -11.01 -1.19
C ALA A 79 -61.16 -10.07 0.01
N ALA A 80 -62.22 -9.40 0.48
CA ALA A 80 -62.18 -8.57 1.68
C ALA A 80 -61.91 -9.39 2.97
N ALA A 81 -62.43 -10.62 3.05
CA ALA A 81 -62.20 -11.53 4.18
C ALA A 81 -60.76 -12.07 4.23
N ALA A 82 -60.11 -12.27 3.07
CA ALA A 82 -58.71 -12.69 2.99
C ALA A 82 -57.71 -11.55 3.34
N LEU A 83 -58.13 -10.29 3.20
CA LEU A 83 -57.32 -9.13 3.60
C LEU A 83 -57.33 -8.90 5.12
N MET A 84 -58.45 -9.21 5.79
CA MET A 84 -58.58 -9.05 7.26
C MET A 84 -57.86 -10.12 8.08
N THR A 85 -57.30 -11.17 7.44
CA THR A 85 -56.51 -12.21 8.12
C THR A 85 -55.00 -12.02 7.97
N MET A 86 -54.55 -10.95 7.30
CA MET A 86 -53.12 -10.60 7.24
C MET A 86 -52.72 -9.78 8.47
N ASP A 87 -52.03 -10.43 9.42
CA ASP A 87 -51.34 -9.75 10.52
C ASP A 87 -50.20 -8.88 9.96
N SER A 88 -50.52 -7.61 9.70
CA SER A 88 -49.58 -6.57 9.33
C SER A 88 -49.51 -5.51 10.43
N PRO A 89 -48.31 -5.12 10.91
CA PRO A 89 -48.14 -4.06 11.91
C PRO A 89 -48.78 -2.72 11.53
N ILE A 90 -49.03 -2.51 10.23
CA ILE A 90 -49.64 -1.29 9.70
C ILE A 90 -51.07 -1.09 10.21
N TRP A 91 -51.84 -2.16 10.44
CA TRP A 91 -53.24 -2.03 10.89
C TRP A 91 -53.37 -1.55 12.34
N ALA A 92 -52.35 -1.79 13.17
CA ALA A 92 -52.32 -1.36 14.56
C ALA A 92 -52.13 0.17 14.70
N GLU A 93 -51.41 0.82 13.78
CA GLU A 93 -51.20 2.28 13.80
C GLU A 93 -52.42 3.07 13.32
N VAL A 94 -53.33 2.47 12.53
CA VAL A 94 -54.55 3.14 12.02
C VAL A 94 -55.76 2.95 12.96
N GLY A 95 -55.59 2.30 14.13
CA GLY A 95 -56.62 2.22 15.17
C GLY A 95 -57.88 1.43 14.80
N MET A 96 -57.76 0.43 13.92
CA MET A 96 -58.89 -0.43 13.52
C MET A 96 -58.96 -1.68 14.41
N THR A 97 -59.74 -1.62 15.49
CA THR A 97 -60.13 -2.81 16.27
C THR A 97 -61.45 -3.38 15.76
N ASN A 98 -61.56 -4.70 15.71
CA ASN A 98 -62.76 -5.45 15.28
C ASN A 98 -64.01 -5.06 16.10
N GLY A 99 -64.84 -4.19 15.54
CA GLY A 99 -66.17 -3.85 16.04
C GLY A 99 -67.15 -3.73 14.87
N ASN A 100 -68.28 -4.43 14.96
CA ASN A 100 -69.33 -4.49 13.94
C ASN A 100 -69.88 -3.09 13.60
N GLY A 101 -69.36 -2.49 12.52
CA GLY A 101 -69.79 -1.20 12.02
C GLY A 101 -69.10 -0.85 10.70
N THR A 102 -69.47 -1.55 9.63
CA THR A 102 -68.87 -1.47 8.28
C THR A 102 -68.86 -0.06 7.68
N SER A 103 -69.78 0.82 8.08
CA SER A 103 -69.85 2.21 7.61
C SER A 103 -68.74 3.13 8.17
N SER A 104 -68.37 2.99 9.46
CA SER A 104 -67.39 3.90 10.09
C SER A 104 -65.94 3.62 9.67
N SER A 105 -65.65 2.38 9.28
CA SER A 105 -64.31 1.96 8.86
C SER A 105 -63.99 2.41 7.43
N ILE A 106 -65.00 2.45 6.55
CA ILE A 106 -64.85 2.96 5.18
C ILE A 106 -64.61 4.48 5.20
N SER A 107 -65.32 5.23 6.05
CA SER A 107 -65.09 6.68 6.18
C SER A 107 -63.67 7.01 6.65
N ARG A 108 -63.13 6.27 7.63
CA ARG A 108 -61.75 6.46 8.11
C ARG A 108 -60.70 6.05 7.07
N ALA A 109 -60.97 5.01 6.29
CA ALA A 109 -60.09 4.61 5.19
C ALA A 109 -60.05 5.69 4.08
N LEU A 110 -61.19 6.29 3.72
CA LEU A 110 -61.26 7.37 2.75
C LEU A 110 -60.54 8.63 3.23
N GLU A 111 -60.62 8.95 4.52
CA GLU A 111 -59.90 10.09 5.11
C GLU A 111 -58.38 9.86 5.16
N ALA A 112 -57.94 8.63 5.44
CA ALA A 112 -56.53 8.25 5.35
C ALA A 112 -56.00 8.31 3.91
N VAL A 113 -56.79 7.88 2.92
CA VAL A 113 -56.44 8.01 1.49
C VAL A 113 -56.31 9.48 1.11
N ALA A 114 -57.27 10.34 1.48
CA ALA A 114 -57.19 11.77 1.20
C ALA A 114 -55.94 12.42 1.82
N THR A 115 -55.58 12.02 3.04
CA THR A 115 -54.37 12.48 3.74
C THR A 115 -53.09 12.03 3.01
N LEU A 116 -53.04 10.77 2.55
CA LEU A 116 -51.91 10.24 1.79
C LEU A 116 -51.80 10.87 0.40
N THR A 117 -52.92 11.15 -0.28
CA THR A 117 -52.94 11.86 -1.56
C THR A 117 -52.35 13.25 -1.41
N LYS A 118 -52.77 14.00 -0.38
CA LYS A 118 -52.22 15.33 -0.09
C LYS A 118 -50.73 15.28 0.23
N ALA A 119 -50.29 14.31 1.05
CA ALA A 119 -48.87 14.13 1.36
C ALA A 119 -48.05 13.80 0.09
N ASN A 120 -48.62 13.05 -0.86
CA ASN A 120 -47.97 12.76 -2.13
C ASN A 120 -47.88 13.99 -3.06
N GLU A 121 -48.90 14.86 -3.06
CA GLU A 121 -48.87 16.15 -3.77
C GLU A 121 -47.81 17.08 -3.19
N ASP A 122 -47.72 17.18 -1.85
CA ASP A 122 -46.71 17.98 -1.15
C ASP A 122 -45.28 17.44 -1.40
N LEU A 123 -45.11 16.11 -1.43
CA LEU A 123 -43.83 15.49 -1.77
C LEU A 123 -43.45 15.75 -3.22
N THR A 124 -44.40 15.65 -4.14
CA THR A 124 -44.19 15.95 -5.57
C THR A 124 -43.78 17.40 -5.78
N SER A 125 -44.44 18.34 -5.09
CA SER A 125 -44.07 19.76 -5.07
C SER A 125 -42.64 19.98 -4.57
N THR A 126 -42.27 19.29 -3.48
CA THR A 126 -40.92 19.35 -2.90
C THR A 126 -39.86 18.79 -3.85
N VAL A 127 -40.14 17.69 -4.55
CA VAL A 127 -39.25 17.12 -5.56
C VAL A 127 -39.05 18.09 -6.71
N ASN A 128 -40.11 18.73 -7.21
CA ASN A 128 -40.00 19.73 -8.27
C ASN A 128 -39.13 20.93 -7.85
N MET A 129 -39.29 21.43 -6.61
CA MET A 129 -38.41 22.49 -6.09
C MET A 129 -36.93 22.06 -6.01
N LEU A 130 -36.66 20.81 -5.65
CA LEU A 130 -35.29 20.27 -5.61
C LEU A 130 -34.72 20.11 -7.02
N GLU A 131 -35.51 19.68 -8.00
CA GLU A 131 -35.09 19.61 -9.40
C GLU A 131 -34.72 20.99 -9.95
N ASP A 132 -35.53 22.01 -9.69
CA ASP A 132 -35.24 23.40 -10.08
C ASP A 132 -33.94 23.92 -9.43
N HIS A 133 -33.72 23.59 -8.16
CA HIS A 133 -32.50 23.97 -7.44
C HIS A 133 -31.26 23.28 -8.03
N VAL A 134 -31.34 21.99 -8.34
CA VAL A 134 -30.27 21.22 -8.98
C VAL A 134 -29.94 21.77 -10.36
N GLN A 135 -30.97 22.09 -11.18
CA GLN A 135 -30.76 22.71 -12.48
C GLN A 135 -30.07 24.09 -12.37
N GLY A 136 -30.42 24.86 -11.33
CA GLY A 136 -29.74 26.12 -11.00
C GLY A 136 -28.25 25.93 -10.69
N LEU A 137 -27.91 24.96 -9.84
CA LEU A 137 -26.53 24.62 -9.50
C LEU A 137 -25.74 24.13 -10.72
N GLU A 138 -26.33 23.29 -11.58
CA GLU A 138 -25.67 22.86 -12.81
C GLU A 138 -25.36 24.03 -13.76
N LYS A 139 -26.26 25.02 -13.85
CA LYS A 139 -26.03 26.22 -14.66
C LYS A 139 -24.88 27.06 -14.10
N GLN A 140 -24.80 27.22 -12.78
CA GLN A 140 -23.68 27.91 -12.12
C GLN A 140 -22.35 27.17 -12.34
N LEU A 141 -22.35 25.84 -12.18
CA LEU A 141 -21.14 25.02 -12.37
C LEU A 141 -20.64 25.08 -13.83
N ARG A 142 -21.55 25.00 -14.81
CA ARG A 142 -21.21 25.16 -16.23
C ARG A 142 -20.63 26.55 -16.52
N SER A 143 -21.22 27.61 -15.95
CA SER A 143 -20.70 28.97 -16.08
C SER A 143 -19.27 29.09 -15.54
N LYS A 144 -19.02 28.57 -14.33
CA LYS A 144 -17.68 28.60 -13.70
C LYS A 144 -16.66 27.75 -14.46
N THR A 145 -17.07 26.60 -14.99
CA THR A 145 -16.20 25.75 -15.82
C THR A 145 -15.77 26.49 -17.10
N ASN A 146 -16.68 27.21 -17.76
CA ASN A 146 -16.35 27.98 -18.95
C ASN A 146 -15.45 29.19 -18.63
N GLU A 147 -15.67 29.86 -17.50
CA GLU A 147 -14.81 30.93 -16.99
C GLU A 147 -13.37 30.42 -16.76
N TRP A 148 -13.22 29.27 -16.11
CA TRP A 148 -11.91 28.65 -15.88
C TRP A 148 -11.25 28.20 -17.18
N LYS A 149 -12.03 27.62 -18.11
CA LYS A 149 -11.51 27.23 -19.41
C LYS A 149 -10.96 28.45 -20.17
N GLY A 150 -11.70 29.56 -20.15
CA GLY A 150 -11.23 30.82 -20.73
C GLY A 150 -9.97 31.37 -20.07
N ALA A 151 -9.89 31.28 -18.73
CA ALA A 151 -8.70 31.71 -17.98
C ALA A 151 -7.46 30.84 -18.30
N ILE A 152 -7.65 29.52 -18.41
CA ILE A 152 -6.57 28.58 -18.80
C ILE A 152 -6.14 28.83 -20.25
N GLU A 153 -7.08 28.97 -21.18
CA GLU A 153 -6.77 29.25 -22.58
C GLU A 153 -6.04 30.60 -22.73
N ALA A 154 -6.43 31.61 -21.97
CA ALA A 154 -5.73 32.91 -21.91
C ALA A 154 -4.30 32.76 -21.35
N ALA A 155 -4.13 32.04 -20.24
CA ALA A 155 -2.82 31.81 -19.62
C ALA A 155 -1.88 31.01 -20.54
N VAL A 156 -2.39 29.99 -21.24
CA VAL A 156 -1.61 29.19 -22.20
C VAL A 156 -1.20 30.03 -23.41
N LYS A 157 -2.07 30.94 -23.87
CA LYS A 157 -1.78 31.82 -25.01
C LYS A 157 -0.76 32.91 -24.66
N ASP A 158 -0.82 33.42 -23.43
CA ASP A 158 0.18 34.37 -22.91
C ASP A 158 1.55 33.68 -22.75
N SER A 159 1.55 32.45 -22.23
CA SER A 159 2.75 31.62 -22.07
C SER A 159 3.39 31.22 -23.41
N SER A 160 2.60 30.93 -24.45
CA SER A 160 3.13 30.52 -25.76
C SER A 160 3.79 31.67 -26.51
N SER A 161 3.39 32.92 -26.24
CA SER A 161 4.02 34.12 -26.82
C SER A 161 5.38 34.47 -26.20
N GLN A 162 5.73 33.89 -25.06
CA GLN A 162 7.07 34.01 -24.44
C GLN A 162 8.00 32.81 -24.73
N ALA A 163 7.49 31.72 -25.32
CA ALA A 163 8.21 30.46 -25.47
C ALA A 163 9.17 30.38 -26.67
N THR A 164 9.40 31.47 -27.40
CA THR A 164 10.47 31.55 -28.44
C THR A 164 11.76 32.18 -27.93
N ALA A 165 11.83 32.61 -26.68
CA ALA A 165 13.09 32.86 -26.00
C ALA A 165 13.63 31.51 -25.50
N THR A 166 14.81 31.13 -26.00
CA THR A 166 15.60 30.00 -25.55
C THR A 166 15.59 29.92 -24.03
N THR A 167 14.78 29.02 -23.47
CA THR A 167 14.81 28.69 -22.04
C THR A 167 16.13 27.98 -21.81
N THR A 168 17.17 28.78 -21.57
CA THR A 168 18.25 28.38 -20.69
C THR A 168 17.56 27.79 -19.46
N SER A 169 17.75 26.49 -19.23
CA SER A 169 17.23 25.81 -18.05
C SER A 169 17.71 26.61 -16.84
N LYS A 170 16.82 27.41 -16.22
CA LYS A 170 17.13 28.03 -14.94
C LYS A 170 17.53 26.88 -14.01
N ASP A 171 18.76 26.98 -13.53
CA ASP A 171 19.50 25.88 -12.94
C ASP A 171 18.69 25.13 -11.87
N ASP A 172 18.67 23.80 -12.02
CA ASP A 172 18.25 22.83 -11.00
C ASP A 172 18.94 23.13 -9.63
N ASP A 173 20.11 23.79 -9.68
CA ASP A 173 20.87 24.27 -8.52
C ASP A 173 20.16 25.33 -7.67
N SER A 174 19.05 25.92 -8.13
CA SER A 174 18.32 26.95 -7.38
C SER A 174 17.37 26.42 -6.30
N LEU A 175 17.08 25.10 -6.28
CA LEU A 175 16.22 24.50 -5.26
C LEU A 175 16.97 24.31 -3.92
N PRO A 176 16.32 24.56 -2.77
CA PRO A 176 16.91 24.28 -1.46
C PRO A 176 17.17 22.77 -1.32
N MET A 177 18.11 22.41 -0.46
CA MET A 177 18.27 21.00 -0.10
C MET A 177 17.09 20.55 0.79
N CYS A 178 16.69 19.28 0.72
CA CYS A 178 15.55 18.81 1.51
C CYS A 178 15.83 18.87 3.02
N ASP A 179 17.08 18.81 3.45
CA ASP A 179 17.46 19.02 4.86
C ASP A 179 17.25 20.46 5.30
N ASP A 180 17.58 21.45 4.47
CA ASP A 180 17.26 22.86 4.75
C ASP A 180 15.75 23.04 4.97
N LEU A 181 14.93 22.47 4.08
CA LEU A 181 13.47 22.56 4.16
C LEU A 181 12.91 21.91 5.44
N MET A 182 13.44 20.74 5.81
CA MET A 182 13.05 19.99 7.02
C MET A 182 13.44 20.69 8.31
N ASN A 183 14.57 21.41 8.33
CA ASN A 183 15.04 22.14 9.50
C ASN A 183 14.42 23.55 9.63
N GLN A 184 13.95 24.15 8.53
CA GLN A 184 13.35 25.49 8.54
C GLN A 184 11.85 25.50 8.86
N HIS A 185 11.14 24.40 8.57
CA HIS A 185 9.67 24.36 8.69
C HIS A 185 9.19 23.13 9.46
N VAL A 186 8.49 23.38 10.57
CA VAL A 186 7.91 22.34 11.45
C VAL A 186 7.04 21.34 10.68
N MET A 187 6.32 21.79 9.65
CA MET A 187 5.42 20.94 8.85
C MET A 187 6.13 19.91 7.94
N TYR A 188 7.43 20.06 7.75
CA TYR A 188 8.28 19.16 6.96
C TYR A 188 9.23 18.33 7.82
N ARG A 189 9.32 18.61 9.13
CA ARG A 189 10.29 17.98 10.02
C ARG A 189 10.17 16.45 10.05
N ASP A 190 8.99 15.88 9.84
CA ASP A 190 8.80 14.42 9.83
C ASP A 190 9.38 13.71 8.58
N GLY A 191 9.74 14.46 7.54
CA GLY A 191 10.18 13.95 6.23
C GLY A 191 9.07 13.29 5.40
N ALA A 192 7.86 13.10 5.95
CA ALA A 192 6.78 12.37 5.29
C ALA A 192 6.33 13.05 4.00
N PHE A 193 6.49 14.38 3.92
CA PHE A 193 6.20 15.17 2.73
C PHE A 193 6.93 14.69 1.47
N LEU A 194 8.11 14.08 1.59
CA LEU A 194 8.85 13.56 0.44
C LEU A 194 8.12 12.42 -0.27
N SER A 195 7.20 11.74 0.40
CA SER A 195 6.39 10.68 -0.22
C SER A 195 4.93 11.06 -0.46
N ARG A 196 4.48 12.24 -0.03
CA ARG A 196 3.05 12.60 -0.13
C ARG A 196 2.60 12.65 -1.60
N PRO A 197 1.35 12.28 -1.90
CA PRO A 197 0.79 12.37 -3.25
C PRO A 197 0.80 13.77 -3.87
N THR A 198 0.81 14.81 -3.02
CA THR A 198 0.89 16.22 -3.43
C THR A 198 2.29 16.64 -3.87
N THR A 199 3.30 15.82 -3.58
CA THR A 199 4.68 16.07 -3.91
C THR A 199 4.96 15.44 -5.26
N GLU A 200 5.29 16.28 -6.25
CA GLU A 200 5.64 15.80 -7.58
C GLU A 200 6.97 15.04 -7.54
N VAL A 201 6.95 13.84 -8.08
CA VAL A 201 8.06 12.91 -8.14
C VAL A 201 8.41 12.69 -9.62
N ILE A 202 9.68 12.88 -9.98
CA ILE A 202 10.20 12.59 -11.32
C ILE A 202 11.40 11.66 -11.21
N TRP A 203 11.42 10.59 -12.02
CA TRP A 203 12.58 9.72 -12.18
C TRP A 203 13.39 10.13 -13.40
N LYS A 204 14.61 10.63 -13.16
CA LYS A 204 15.51 11.14 -14.20
C LYS A 204 16.52 10.06 -14.58
N THR A 205 16.65 9.78 -15.88
CA THR A 205 17.61 8.80 -16.39
C THR A 205 19.06 9.29 -16.18
N ARG A 206 19.92 8.41 -15.65
CA ARG A 206 21.37 8.60 -15.49
C ARG A 206 22.14 8.15 -16.73
N GLY A 207 23.43 8.50 -16.80
CA GLY A 207 24.33 8.06 -17.88
C GLY A 207 24.47 6.54 -18.04
N ASP A 208 24.24 5.75 -16.98
CA ASP A 208 24.27 4.28 -17.02
C ASP A 208 22.94 3.61 -17.41
N GLY A 209 21.90 4.42 -17.66
CA GLY A 209 20.54 3.96 -17.96
C GLY A 209 19.70 3.62 -16.73
N SER A 210 20.22 3.74 -15.51
CA SER A 210 19.41 3.69 -14.29
C SER A 210 18.64 5.00 -14.13
N GLN A 211 17.72 5.10 -13.18
CA GLN A 211 17.01 6.34 -12.90
C GLN A 211 17.24 6.81 -11.47
N GLU A 212 17.22 8.12 -11.29
CA GLU A 212 17.32 8.80 -10.00
C GLU A 212 16.01 9.51 -9.65
N LEU A 213 15.63 9.44 -8.39
CA LEU A 213 14.45 10.10 -7.85
C LEU A 213 14.75 11.60 -7.65
N THR A 214 13.87 12.48 -8.14
CA THR A 214 14.00 13.94 -8.04
C THR A 214 12.68 14.61 -7.67
N TYR A 215 12.77 15.81 -7.08
CA TYR A 215 11.63 16.67 -6.70
C TYR A 215 11.79 18.08 -7.30
N PRO A 216 11.48 18.24 -8.60
CA PRO A 216 11.89 19.42 -9.41
C PRO A 216 11.29 20.76 -8.97
N HIS A 217 10.33 20.76 -8.05
CA HIS A 217 9.63 21.96 -7.59
C HIS A 217 9.66 22.14 -6.07
N MET A 218 10.40 21.30 -5.35
CA MET A 218 10.35 21.27 -3.90
C MET A 218 11.72 21.41 -3.27
N CYS A 219 12.58 20.41 -3.45
CA CYS A 219 13.91 20.39 -2.85
C CYS A 219 14.82 19.37 -3.53
N ARG A 220 16.13 19.53 -3.36
CA ARG A 220 17.12 18.54 -3.81
C ARG A 220 17.34 17.50 -2.72
N LEU A 221 17.19 16.23 -3.07
CA LEU A 221 17.52 15.13 -2.17
C LEU A 221 19.03 15.10 -1.91
N LYS A 222 19.42 14.94 -0.64
CA LYS A 222 20.80 14.63 -0.30
C LYS A 222 21.11 13.19 -0.73
N ARG A 223 22.21 13.00 -1.46
CA ARG A 223 22.73 11.66 -1.81
C ARG A 223 23.72 11.25 -0.73
N TYR A 224 23.26 10.44 0.20
CA TYR A 224 24.08 10.07 1.36
C TYR A 224 25.23 9.17 0.93
N THR A 225 26.45 9.55 1.29
CA THR A 225 27.59 8.64 1.27
C THR A 225 27.46 7.60 2.37
N ALA A 226 28.18 6.48 2.28
CA ALA A 226 28.20 5.49 3.35
C ALA A 226 28.68 6.08 4.69
N THR A 227 29.68 6.97 4.65
CA THR A 227 30.17 7.67 5.84
C THR A 227 29.06 8.49 6.51
N GLU A 228 28.33 9.30 5.74
CA GLU A 228 27.23 10.11 6.28
C GLU A 228 26.07 9.26 6.78
N ALA A 229 25.74 8.17 6.06
CA ALA A 229 24.72 7.22 6.51
C ALA A 229 25.13 6.55 7.82
N ARG A 230 26.39 6.11 7.95
CA ARG A 230 26.92 5.51 9.19
C ARG A 230 26.87 6.49 10.35
N GLN A 231 27.30 7.73 10.13
CA GLN A 231 27.27 8.78 11.15
C GLN A 231 25.85 9.07 11.64
N CYS A 232 24.91 9.21 10.71
CA CYS A 232 23.51 9.43 11.05
C CYS A 232 22.90 8.26 11.81
N LEU A 233 23.17 7.02 11.38
CA LEU A 233 22.53 5.84 11.95
C LEU A 233 23.27 5.30 13.20
N ALA A 234 24.38 5.93 13.59
CA ALA A 234 25.21 5.48 14.70
C ALA A 234 24.40 5.36 15.99
N GLY A 235 24.48 4.18 16.62
CA GLY A 235 23.77 3.88 17.86
C GLY A 235 22.28 3.60 17.72
N HIS A 236 21.72 3.69 16.52
CA HIS A 236 20.33 3.33 16.28
C HIS A 236 20.14 1.85 15.97
N HIS A 237 18.98 1.33 16.37
CA HIS A 237 18.42 0.05 16.01
C HIS A 237 17.19 0.23 15.11
N ILE A 238 17.28 -0.26 13.88
CA ILE A 238 16.21 -0.19 12.88
C ILE A 238 15.61 -1.58 12.68
N ALA A 239 14.30 -1.74 12.90
CA ALA A 239 13.57 -2.96 12.58
C ALA A 239 12.69 -2.79 11.35
N VAL A 240 12.87 -3.65 10.35
CA VAL A 240 12.07 -3.72 9.13
C VAL A 240 11.21 -4.97 9.16
N ILE A 241 9.89 -4.81 9.15
CA ILE A 241 8.94 -5.92 9.14
C ILE A 241 8.21 -5.87 7.80
N GLY A 242 8.40 -6.88 6.95
CA GLY A 242 7.65 -6.96 5.71
C GLY A 242 8.08 -8.04 4.75
N ASP A 243 7.75 -7.87 3.48
CA ASP A 243 7.96 -8.89 2.45
C ASP A 243 9.34 -8.80 1.76
N SER A 244 9.46 -9.49 0.63
CA SER A 244 10.67 -9.51 -0.17
C SER A 244 11.07 -8.16 -0.78
N LEU A 245 10.15 -7.20 -0.98
CA LEU A 245 10.52 -5.85 -1.41
C LEU A 245 11.23 -5.10 -0.27
N SER A 246 10.69 -5.23 0.94
CA SER A 246 11.29 -4.64 2.15
C SER A 246 12.63 -5.30 2.48
N ARG A 247 12.76 -6.60 2.24
CA ARG A 247 14.03 -7.34 2.35
C ARG A 247 15.12 -6.75 1.45
N TYR A 248 14.82 -6.50 0.17
CA TYR A 248 15.82 -5.96 -0.75
C TYR A 248 16.21 -4.53 -0.43
N GLN A 249 15.24 -3.73 0.01
CA GLN A 249 15.55 -2.42 0.55
C GLN A 249 16.49 -2.52 1.77
N TYR A 250 16.17 -3.38 2.74
CA TYR A 250 16.98 -3.65 3.92
C TYR A 250 18.41 -4.09 3.55
N LEU A 251 18.54 -5.11 2.70
CA LEU A 251 19.85 -5.64 2.29
C LEU A 251 20.67 -4.59 1.53
N GLY A 252 20.02 -3.77 0.70
CA GLY A 252 20.69 -2.67 0.00
C GLY A 252 21.22 -1.59 0.93
N LEU A 253 20.53 -1.29 2.04
CA LEU A 253 20.99 -0.32 3.03
C LEU A 253 22.12 -0.89 3.89
N VAL A 254 21.98 -2.14 4.36
CA VAL A 254 23.06 -2.80 5.11
C VAL A 254 24.31 -2.93 4.24
N HIS A 255 24.18 -3.19 2.94
CA HIS A 255 25.31 -3.25 2.02
C HIS A 255 26.03 -1.89 1.90
N LEU A 256 25.29 -0.78 1.83
CA LEU A 256 25.90 0.57 1.86
C LEU A 256 26.69 0.77 3.15
N ILE A 257 26.10 0.39 4.29
CA ILE A 257 26.72 0.55 5.60
C ILE A 257 27.99 -0.31 5.71
N GLU A 258 27.93 -1.59 5.36
CA GLU A 258 29.06 -2.52 5.50
C GLU A 258 30.16 -2.23 4.48
N ASN A 259 29.82 -2.19 3.20
CA ASN A 259 30.79 -2.21 2.11
C ASN A 259 31.16 -0.81 1.59
N GLY A 260 30.49 0.23 2.07
CA GLY A 260 30.78 1.61 1.66
C GLY A 260 30.14 2.03 0.34
N GLU A 261 29.47 1.11 -0.36
CA GLU A 261 28.79 1.35 -1.63
C GLU A 261 27.47 0.56 -1.73
N HIS A 262 26.56 1.02 -2.59
CA HIS A 262 25.36 0.26 -2.93
C HIS A 262 25.72 -0.98 -3.79
N PRO A 263 24.89 -2.04 -3.75
CA PRO A 263 25.03 -3.15 -4.69
C PRO A 263 25.00 -2.67 -6.14
N LYS A 264 25.65 -3.40 -7.05
CA LYS A 264 25.67 -3.07 -8.49
C LYS A 264 24.24 -2.88 -9.00
N ARG A 265 24.01 -1.77 -9.70
CA ARG A 265 22.69 -1.28 -10.14
C ARG A 265 21.97 -2.25 -11.05
N PHE A 266 22.71 -3.05 -11.81
CA PHE A 266 22.17 -3.99 -12.76
C PHE A 266 22.56 -5.43 -12.44
N GLY A 267 21.62 -6.34 -12.68
CA GLY A 267 21.89 -7.77 -12.68
C GLY A 267 22.78 -8.19 -13.85
N ARG A 268 23.20 -9.45 -13.85
CA ARG A 268 24.00 -10.01 -14.94
C ARG A 268 23.14 -10.24 -16.19
N ARG A 269 23.67 -9.84 -17.35
CA ARG A 269 23.14 -10.21 -18.66
C ARG A 269 23.88 -11.44 -19.19
N ASP A 270 23.12 -12.50 -19.41
CA ASP A 270 23.43 -13.78 -20.08
C ASP A 270 24.83 -14.42 -19.84
N ASP A 271 25.04 -15.60 -20.44
CA ASP A 271 26.24 -16.41 -20.23
C ASP A 271 27.50 -15.74 -20.82
N THR A 272 27.37 -14.66 -21.61
CA THR A 272 28.50 -14.00 -22.28
C THR A 272 29.40 -13.20 -21.33
N GLY A 273 28.88 -12.84 -20.16
CA GLY A 273 29.65 -12.13 -19.12
C GLY A 273 30.03 -10.68 -19.44
N LYS A 274 29.53 -10.09 -20.54
CA LYS A 274 29.80 -8.68 -20.87
C LYS A 274 28.74 -7.77 -20.24
N CYS A 275 29.19 -6.82 -19.41
CA CYS A 275 28.32 -5.77 -18.90
C CYS A 275 28.04 -4.71 -19.98
N GLN A 276 26.77 -4.38 -20.18
CA GLN A 276 26.34 -3.36 -21.15
C GLN A 276 25.98 -2.02 -20.50
N HIS A 277 25.88 -1.98 -19.18
CA HIS A 277 25.60 -0.77 -18.42
C HIS A 277 26.90 -0.26 -17.85
N VAL A 278 27.41 0.83 -18.38
CA VAL A 278 28.58 1.51 -17.85
C VAL A 278 28.18 2.88 -17.35
N ASN A 279 28.81 3.35 -16.28
CA ASN A 279 28.59 4.72 -15.82
C ASN A 279 29.27 5.74 -16.75
N GLU A 280 29.15 7.01 -16.40
CA GLU A 280 29.76 8.13 -17.14
C GLU A 280 31.29 8.02 -17.26
N LYS A 281 31.93 7.24 -16.39
CA LYS A 281 33.38 6.95 -16.42
C LYS A 281 33.72 5.69 -17.24
N GLY A 282 32.74 5.00 -17.79
CA GLY A 282 32.92 3.74 -18.51
C GLY A 282 33.04 2.50 -17.60
N GLU A 283 32.78 2.63 -16.30
CA GLU A 283 32.90 1.53 -15.34
C GLU A 283 31.64 0.64 -15.35
N PRO A 284 31.78 -0.69 -15.36
CA PRO A 284 30.64 -1.60 -15.40
C PRO A 284 29.76 -1.47 -14.15
N GLN A 285 28.45 -1.33 -14.37
CA GLN A 285 27.42 -1.24 -13.33
C GLN A 285 26.61 -2.54 -13.17
N CYS A 286 26.98 -3.58 -13.93
CA CYS A 286 26.40 -4.90 -13.82
C CYS A 286 27.16 -5.75 -12.81
N THR A 287 26.46 -6.67 -12.17
CA THR A 287 27.08 -7.70 -11.33
C THR A 287 27.90 -8.65 -12.21
N LEU A 288 29.21 -8.76 -11.95
CA LEU A 288 30.12 -9.63 -12.71
C LEU A 288 29.97 -11.11 -12.30
N HIS A 289 30.57 -12.01 -13.09
CA HIS A 289 30.53 -13.44 -12.75
C HIS A 289 31.31 -13.71 -11.46
N GLY A 290 30.64 -14.34 -10.48
CA GLY A 290 31.21 -14.61 -9.16
C GLY A 290 30.99 -13.49 -8.15
N GLU A 291 30.56 -12.30 -8.59
CA GLU A 291 30.11 -11.26 -7.67
C GLU A 291 28.72 -11.57 -7.12
N LYS A 292 28.52 -11.25 -5.86
CA LYS A 292 27.27 -11.47 -5.13
C LYS A 292 26.49 -10.15 -5.09
N ASN A 293 25.25 -10.14 -5.58
CA ASN A 293 24.38 -8.97 -5.48
C ASN A 293 23.18 -9.29 -4.58
N VAL A 294 23.18 -8.71 -3.38
CA VAL A 294 22.14 -8.98 -2.37
C VAL A 294 20.75 -8.48 -2.76
N CYS A 295 20.64 -7.61 -3.78
CA CYS A 295 19.39 -7.11 -4.32
C CYS A 295 18.89 -7.90 -5.54
N PHE A 296 19.57 -8.98 -5.92
CA PHE A 296 19.28 -9.72 -7.15
C PHE A 296 19.44 -11.24 -6.95
N GLU A 297 18.33 -11.93 -6.64
CA GLU A 297 18.30 -13.41 -6.48
C GLU A 297 18.96 -14.17 -7.64
N GLY A 298 18.86 -13.65 -8.87
CA GLY A 298 19.39 -14.29 -10.07
C GLY A 298 20.92 -14.46 -10.10
N THR A 299 21.68 -13.84 -9.19
CA THR A 299 23.12 -14.07 -9.07
C THR A 299 23.47 -15.30 -8.25
N TYR A 300 22.50 -15.87 -7.53
CA TYR A 300 22.70 -17.05 -6.71
C TYR A 300 22.20 -18.31 -7.43
N ARG A 301 22.82 -19.45 -7.14
CA ARG A 301 22.40 -20.75 -7.69
C ARG A 301 20.99 -21.12 -7.23
N ASP A 302 20.69 -20.85 -5.97
CA ASP A 302 19.46 -21.15 -5.28
C ASP A 302 19.34 -20.26 -4.03
N TRP A 303 18.21 -20.33 -3.35
CA TRP A 303 17.94 -19.55 -2.14
C TRP A 303 18.87 -19.89 -0.98
N GLN A 304 19.29 -21.15 -0.88
CA GLN A 304 20.20 -21.57 0.17
C GLN A 304 21.56 -20.90 -0.01
N ALA A 305 22.08 -20.85 -1.24
CA ALA A 305 23.30 -20.12 -1.55
C ALA A 305 23.19 -18.63 -1.18
N MET A 306 22.05 -17.98 -1.49
CA MET A 306 21.81 -16.59 -1.08
C MET A 306 21.83 -16.43 0.45
N TYR A 307 21.11 -17.27 1.21
CA TYR A 307 21.07 -17.13 2.67
C TYR A 307 22.39 -17.48 3.34
N MET A 308 23.15 -18.43 2.80
CA MET A 308 24.51 -18.69 3.25
C MET A 308 25.37 -17.46 3.02
N ASP A 309 25.37 -16.89 1.82
CA ASP A 309 26.18 -15.73 1.48
C ASP A 309 25.81 -14.47 2.27
N VAL A 310 24.53 -14.26 2.53
CA VAL A 310 24.03 -13.12 3.31
C VAL A 310 24.21 -13.36 4.83
N GLY A 311 24.05 -14.60 5.28
CA GLY A 311 24.07 -14.99 6.70
C GLY A 311 25.44 -15.33 7.27
N GLY A 312 26.52 -15.02 6.56
CA GLY A 312 27.88 -15.25 7.00
C GLY A 312 28.60 -16.43 6.35
N GLY A 313 27.90 -17.46 5.87
CA GLY A 313 28.54 -18.59 5.15
C GLY A 313 29.75 -19.18 5.90
N GLU A 314 30.70 -19.81 5.21
CA GLU A 314 31.91 -20.33 5.88
C GLU A 314 32.99 -19.26 6.09
N ASP A 315 32.94 -18.16 5.34
CA ASP A 315 34.02 -17.16 5.22
C ASP A 315 33.63 -15.76 5.75
N GLY A 316 32.35 -15.53 6.04
CA GLY A 316 31.78 -14.26 6.47
C GLY A 316 30.77 -13.72 5.48
N GLY A 317 30.71 -14.32 4.29
CA GLY A 317 29.77 -13.97 3.26
C GLY A 317 29.93 -12.51 2.83
N VAL A 318 28.82 -11.88 2.45
CA VAL A 318 28.78 -10.50 1.97
C VAL A 318 29.01 -9.48 3.10
N PHE A 319 28.76 -9.87 4.35
CA PHE A 319 28.73 -8.95 5.49
C PHE A 319 29.79 -9.27 6.54
N ASN A 320 30.88 -9.96 6.16
CA ASN A 320 32.00 -10.28 7.05
C ASN A 320 31.59 -10.98 8.36
N GLY A 321 30.44 -11.68 8.38
CA GLY A 321 29.80 -12.31 9.53
C GLY A 321 29.11 -11.40 10.52
N ARG A 322 28.90 -10.13 10.17
CA ARG A 322 28.10 -9.19 10.96
C ARG A 322 26.60 -9.36 10.75
N MET A 323 26.19 -10.25 9.85
CA MET A 323 24.80 -10.57 9.61
C MET A 323 24.50 -12.02 9.96
N GLN A 324 23.59 -12.19 10.92
CA GLN A 324 22.98 -13.48 11.22
C GLN A 324 21.70 -13.67 10.40
N CYS A 325 21.51 -14.85 9.82
CA CYS A 325 20.31 -15.21 9.06
C CYS A 325 19.55 -16.33 9.78
N SER A 326 18.38 -16.02 10.32
CA SER A 326 17.39 -17.02 10.70
C SER A 326 16.53 -17.33 9.47
N CYS A 327 17.14 -18.04 8.53
CA CYS A 327 16.62 -18.19 7.18
C CYS A 327 16.54 -19.66 6.77
N ALA A 328 15.38 -20.06 6.25
CA ALA A 328 15.18 -21.36 5.64
C ALA A 328 14.06 -21.22 4.64
N GLN A 329 14.29 -21.60 3.38
CA GLN A 329 13.26 -21.60 2.35
C GLN A 329 13.18 -22.97 1.71
N LEU A 330 12.00 -23.57 1.82
CA LEU A 330 11.72 -24.86 1.23
C LEU A 330 11.38 -24.72 -0.26
N ASP A 331 11.64 -25.77 -1.05
CA ASP A 331 11.28 -25.77 -2.47
C ASP A 331 9.75 -25.66 -2.64
N LYS A 332 9.33 -24.62 -3.38
CA LYS A 332 7.93 -24.23 -3.59
C LYS A 332 7.02 -25.34 -4.09
N LYS A 333 7.56 -26.41 -4.66
CA LYS A 333 6.74 -27.50 -5.23
C LYS A 333 5.95 -28.30 -4.20
N ASN A 334 6.38 -28.33 -2.93
CA ASN A 334 5.78 -29.20 -1.91
C ASN A 334 5.33 -28.46 -0.65
N THR A 335 5.32 -27.14 -0.63
CA THR A 335 5.25 -26.38 0.64
C THR A 335 4.10 -25.41 0.66
N THR A 336 3.31 -25.43 1.74
CA THR A 336 2.45 -24.31 2.11
C THR A 336 3.32 -23.17 2.65
N GLU A 337 2.84 -21.93 2.55
CA GLU A 337 3.62 -20.73 2.91
C GLU A 337 4.05 -20.65 4.38
N GLU A 338 3.48 -21.49 5.25
CA GLU A 338 3.86 -21.64 6.66
C GLU A 338 5.28 -22.18 6.89
N SER A 339 6.01 -22.51 5.82
CA SER A 339 7.18 -23.39 5.91
C SER A 339 8.51 -22.68 5.63
N TYR A 340 8.57 -21.34 5.62
CA TYR A 340 9.83 -20.62 5.46
C TYR A 340 9.96 -19.43 6.42
N THR A 341 11.20 -19.08 6.73
CA THR A 341 11.61 -17.89 7.50
C THR A 341 12.70 -17.16 6.72
N GLN A 342 12.70 -15.84 6.79
CA GLN A 342 13.69 -14.95 6.18
C GLN A 342 13.92 -13.77 7.12
N SER A 343 14.47 -14.04 8.30
CA SER A 343 14.75 -13.01 9.29
C SER A 343 16.26 -12.77 9.38
N PHE A 344 16.67 -11.51 9.39
CA PHE A 344 18.08 -11.10 9.37
C PHE A 344 18.36 -10.20 10.57
N HIS A 345 19.54 -10.32 11.16
CA HIS A 345 20.01 -9.42 12.20
C HIS A 345 21.45 -9.01 11.92
N TYR A 346 21.64 -7.73 11.63
CA TYR A 346 22.92 -7.11 11.33
C TYR A 346 23.36 -6.19 12.47
N VAL A 347 24.65 -6.25 12.81
CA VAL A 347 25.27 -5.33 13.76
C VAL A 347 26.60 -4.83 13.18
N SER A 348 26.70 -3.53 12.91
CA SER A 348 27.91 -2.95 12.33
C SER A 348 29.11 -3.02 13.29
N ASP A 349 30.29 -2.66 12.77
CA ASP A 349 31.38 -2.23 13.65
C ASP A 349 31.03 -0.89 14.32
N ILE A 350 31.85 -0.47 15.27
CA ILE A 350 31.81 0.87 15.83
C ILE A 350 32.06 1.87 14.69
N VAL A 351 31.16 2.84 14.52
CA VAL A 351 31.14 3.74 13.37
C VAL A 351 32.46 4.50 13.21
N ASP A 352 33.07 4.96 14.29
CA ASP A 352 34.38 5.65 14.24
C ASP A 352 35.46 4.79 13.56
N ASN A 353 35.50 3.48 13.83
CA ASN A 353 36.42 2.56 13.16
C ASN A 353 36.13 2.43 11.66
N MET A 354 34.84 2.45 11.28
CA MET A 354 34.42 2.35 9.88
C MET A 354 34.79 3.61 9.07
N ILE A 355 34.88 4.78 9.72
CA ILE A 355 35.18 6.06 9.06
C ILE A 355 36.68 6.22 8.84
N ILE A 356 37.50 5.83 9.84
CA ILE A 356 38.95 6.03 9.80
C ILE A 356 39.61 5.05 8.80
N GLY A 357 38.92 3.99 8.39
CA GLY A 357 39.46 2.99 7.45
C GLY A 357 40.60 2.17 8.06
N GLU A 358 40.81 2.28 9.37
CA GLU A 358 41.78 1.48 10.10
C GLU A 358 41.20 0.09 10.34
N ASN A 359 41.61 -0.86 9.51
CA ASN A 359 41.33 -2.30 9.65
C ASN A 359 41.99 -2.94 10.89
N SER A 360 42.15 -2.22 12.00
CA SER A 360 42.75 -2.78 13.20
C SER A 360 41.68 -3.52 14.01
N ALA A 361 41.60 -4.83 13.79
CA ALA A 361 40.81 -5.75 14.61
C ALA A 361 41.13 -5.67 16.13
N ALA A 362 42.23 -4.99 16.50
CA ALA A 362 42.66 -4.76 17.86
C ALA A 362 41.89 -3.63 18.58
N ALA A 363 41.31 -2.65 17.86
CA ALA A 363 40.62 -1.52 18.48
C ALA A 363 39.20 -1.86 18.99
N ALA A 364 38.57 -2.91 18.46
CA ALA A 364 37.19 -3.27 18.79
C ALA A 364 36.98 -3.83 20.22
N ALA A 365 38.05 -4.20 20.93
CA ALA A 365 37.95 -4.94 22.20
C ALA A 365 37.92 -4.07 23.46
N THR A 366 38.04 -2.73 23.36
CA THR A 366 38.21 -1.86 24.57
C THR A 366 37.28 -0.65 24.65
N VAL A 367 36.27 -0.54 23.79
CA VAL A 367 35.29 0.54 23.90
C VAL A 367 34.29 0.20 25.01
N ASP A 368 34.47 0.89 26.14
CA ASP A 368 33.63 0.85 27.34
C ASP A 368 32.15 1.03 26.98
N GLU A 369 31.27 0.12 27.42
CA GLU A 369 29.80 0.15 27.21
C GLU A 369 29.19 1.50 27.66
N LYS A 370 29.90 2.27 28.48
CA LYS A 370 29.48 3.58 28.98
C LYS A 370 29.56 4.72 27.96
N ASN A 371 30.34 4.60 26.88
CA ASN A 371 30.52 5.68 25.90
C ASN A 371 29.52 5.63 24.74
N GLY A 372 28.32 5.08 24.97
CA GLY A 372 27.26 4.97 23.96
C GLY A 372 27.63 3.95 22.89
N ASN A 373 26.84 2.89 22.78
CA ASN A 373 27.05 1.89 21.74
C ASN A 373 26.82 2.53 20.36
N GLN A 374 27.86 3.06 19.70
CA GLN A 374 27.76 3.69 18.38
C GLN A 374 27.47 2.71 17.24
N ARG A 375 27.28 1.42 17.52
CA ARG A 375 26.99 0.42 16.48
C ARG A 375 25.59 0.61 15.91
N ILE A 376 25.49 0.41 14.61
CA ILE A 376 24.23 0.39 13.90
C ILE A 376 23.67 -1.02 13.99
N LYS A 377 22.47 -1.16 14.54
CA LYS A 377 21.73 -2.43 14.57
C LYS A 377 20.64 -2.37 13.52
N MET A 378 20.52 -3.41 12.70
CA MET A 378 19.41 -3.51 11.77
C MET A 378 18.84 -4.92 11.83
N THR A 379 17.52 -5.03 11.92
CA THR A 379 16.83 -6.31 11.98
C THR A 379 15.73 -6.34 10.94
N MET A 380 15.59 -7.45 10.22
CA MET A 380 14.48 -7.68 9.32
C MET A 380 13.70 -8.92 9.73
N PHE A 381 12.37 -8.80 9.77
CA PHE A 381 11.45 -9.92 9.95
C PHE A 381 10.59 -10.06 8.71
N ASN A 382 10.60 -11.24 8.12
CA ASN A 382 9.72 -11.53 7.00
C ASN A 382 8.28 -11.78 7.48
N GLU A 383 7.36 -10.91 7.08
CA GLU A 383 5.93 -11.07 7.33
C GLU A 383 5.22 -11.45 6.03
N VAL A 384 4.61 -12.63 6.03
CA VAL A 384 4.00 -13.23 4.84
C VAL A 384 2.57 -13.66 5.14
N GLY A 385 1.69 -12.69 5.38
CA GLY A 385 0.28 -12.93 5.64
C GLY A 385 -0.62 -12.74 4.43
N TRP A 386 -1.70 -13.53 4.35
CA TRP A 386 -2.79 -13.31 3.39
C TRP A 386 -4.04 -12.76 4.08
N TYR A 387 -4.66 -11.72 3.52
CA TYR A 387 -5.95 -11.19 3.98
C TYR A 387 -5.97 -10.77 5.46
N ASP A 388 -6.87 -11.29 6.29
CA ASP A 388 -6.94 -10.98 7.73
C ASP A 388 -6.23 -12.02 8.59
N ASP A 389 -5.60 -13.01 7.95
CA ASP A 389 -4.92 -14.10 8.63
C ASP A 389 -3.41 -13.94 8.41
N PRO A 390 -2.75 -13.08 9.20
CA PRO A 390 -1.30 -12.96 9.11
C PRO A 390 -0.69 -14.31 9.46
N ALA A 391 0.20 -14.81 8.60
CA ALA A 391 0.98 -15.97 8.94
C ALA A 391 1.77 -15.65 10.22
N PRO A 392 1.96 -16.63 11.11
CA PRO A 392 2.80 -16.41 12.26
C PRO A 392 4.23 -16.05 11.81
N LEU A 393 4.87 -15.15 12.54
CA LEU A 393 6.31 -14.97 12.44
C LEU A 393 6.96 -16.24 12.99
N ASN A 394 7.68 -16.94 12.13
CA ASN A 394 8.43 -18.14 12.44
C ASN A 394 9.90 -17.78 12.56
N LEU A 395 10.55 -18.14 13.66
CA LEU A 395 11.95 -17.79 13.88
C LEU A 395 12.74 -18.89 14.58
N PHE A 396 14.02 -18.94 14.20
CA PHE A 396 15.07 -19.57 14.98
C PHE A 396 15.70 -18.50 15.88
N SER A 397 16.21 -18.93 17.03
CA SER A 397 16.86 -18.04 18.00
C SER A 397 18.16 -17.51 17.41
N PHE A 398 18.38 -16.22 17.58
CA PHE A 398 19.66 -15.60 17.27
C PHE A 398 20.66 -15.97 18.37
N ASN A 399 21.88 -16.32 17.97
CA ASN A 399 22.98 -16.66 18.87
C ASN A 399 23.95 -15.49 19.07
N ASN A 400 23.58 -14.30 18.57
CA ASN A 400 24.33 -13.05 18.68
C ASN A 400 25.70 -13.04 17.97
N CYS A 401 25.96 -13.96 17.04
CA CYS A 401 27.20 -13.95 16.24
C CYS A 401 27.39 -12.66 15.41
N SER A 402 26.32 -11.89 15.19
CA SER A 402 26.40 -10.60 14.49
C SER A 402 27.16 -9.55 15.31
N TYR A 403 27.07 -9.60 16.64
CA TYR A 403 27.67 -8.61 17.53
C TYR A 403 29.19 -8.64 17.53
N ASP A 404 29.80 -9.80 17.35
CA ASP A 404 31.25 -9.96 17.28
C ASP A 404 31.75 -10.19 15.83
N GLY A 405 30.85 -10.15 14.85
CA GLY A 405 31.18 -10.42 13.45
C GLY A 405 31.57 -11.89 13.19
N SER A 406 31.21 -12.79 14.10
CA SER A 406 31.60 -14.20 14.06
C SER A 406 30.64 -15.11 13.31
N CYS A 407 29.57 -14.59 12.70
CA CYS A 407 28.64 -15.44 11.95
C CYS A 407 29.38 -16.16 10.82
N ARG A 408 29.67 -17.44 11.06
CA ARG A 408 30.30 -18.39 10.14
C ARG A 408 29.58 -19.71 10.33
N HIS A 409 28.80 -20.10 9.33
CA HIS A 409 27.95 -21.28 9.35
C HIS A 409 28.35 -22.21 8.20
N SER A 410 28.60 -23.47 8.53
CA SER A 410 28.86 -24.48 7.51
C SER A 410 27.61 -24.74 6.68
N LYS A 411 27.80 -25.42 5.54
CA LYS A 411 26.68 -25.89 4.75
C LYS A 411 25.75 -26.81 5.55
N GLU A 412 26.31 -27.69 6.38
CA GLU A 412 25.55 -28.64 7.21
C GLU A 412 24.63 -27.93 8.19
N TYR A 413 25.09 -26.85 8.84
CA TYR A 413 24.23 -26.04 9.71
C TYR A 413 23.03 -25.46 8.95
N ASN A 414 23.23 -24.99 7.72
CA ASN A 414 22.14 -24.47 6.89
C ASN A 414 21.19 -25.60 6.44
N ASP A 415 21.72 -26.77 6.08
CA ASP A 415 20.92 -27.96 5.78
C ASP A 415 20.07 -28.38 7.00
N GLU A 416 20.62 -28.27 8.22
CA GLU A 416 19.89 -28.51 9.47
C GLU A 416 18.76 -27.49 9.69
N LEU A 417 19.00 -26.19 9.46
CA LEU A 417 17.93 -25.17 9.55
C LEU A 417 16.80 -25.44 8.55
N ILE A 418 17.13 -25.86 7.32
CA ILE A 418 16.16 -26.27 6.31
C ILE A 418 15.36 -27.49 6.79
N ALA A 419 16.04 -28.52 7.33
CA ALA A 419 15.39 -29.70 7.86
C ALA A 419 14.48 -29.37 9.07
N ARG A 420 14.90 -28.45 9.94
CA ARG A 420 14.07 -27.94 11.03
C ARG A 420 12.84 -27.21 10.52
N ALA A 421 12.99 -26.32 9.54
CA ALA A 421 11.87 -25.61 8.91
C ALA A 421 10.86 -26.58 8.28
N TYR A 422 11.36 -27.63 7.59
CA TYR A 422 10.52 -28.70 7.04
C TYR A 422 9.68 -29.40 8.11
N ASN A 423 10.24 -29.59 9.31
CA ASN A 423 9.59 -30.21 10.45
C ASN A 423 8.86 -29.21 11.36
N LYS A 424 8.69 -27.94 10.93
CA LYS A 424 8.14 -26.84 11.75
C LYS A 424 8.82 -26.69 13.12
N GLY A 425 10.10 -27.04 13.20
CA GLY A 425 10.93 -27.00 14.41
C GLY A 425 11.42 -25.60 14.74
N TRP A 426 10.52 -24.61 14.73
CA TRP A 426 10.80 -23.22 15.08
C TRP A 426 11.10 -23.10 16.58
N ASP A 427 12.05 -22.24 16.95
CA ASP A 427 12.27 -21.95 18.37
C ASP A 427 11.09 -21.15 18.94
N TRP A 428 10.46 -20.34 18.09
CA TRP A 428 9.16 -19.76 18.38
C TRP A 428 8.37 -19.44 17.10
N SER A 429 7.05 -19.42 17.25
CA SER A 429 6.09 -19.07 16.21
C SER A 429 4.92 -18.33 16.84
N ALA A 430 4.63 -17.12 16.38
CA ALA A 430 3.54 -16.32 16.93
C ALA A 430 2.98 -15.33 15.90
N PRO A 431 1.67 -15.01 15.94
CA PRO A 431 1.13 -13.87 15.20
C PRO A 431 1.89 -12.59 15.53
N LEU A 432 2.09 -11.70 14.55
CA LEU A 432 2.89 -10.47 14.70
C LEU A 432 2.51 -9.65 15.94
N LYS A 433 1.20 -9.47 16.20
CA LYS A 433 0.70 -8.78 17.41
C LYS A 433 1.23 -9.36 18.72
N LYS A 434 1.28 -10.69 18.82
CA LYS A 434 1.81 -11.38 20.00
C LYS A 434 3.33 -11.27 20.05
N ALA A 435 3.99 -11.44 18.91
CA ALA A 435 5.45 -11.33 18.80
C ALA A 435 5.97 -9.94 19.26
N LEU A 436 5.29 -8.85 18.86
CA LEU A 436 5.62 -7.48 19.27
C LEU A 436 5.49 -7.23 20.78
N ASN A 437 4.55 -7.91 21.44
CA ASN A 437 4.31 -7.78 22.88
C ASN A 437 5.19 -8.70 23.74
N SER A 438 5.92 -9.63 23.14
CA SER A 438 6.72 -10.59 23.91
C SER A 438 8.09 -10.78 23.29
N THR A 439 8.15 -11.52 22.19
CA THR A 439 9.38 -12.16 21.75
C THR A 439 10.33 -11.17 21.11
N LEU A 440 9.81 -10.26 20.27
CA LEU A 440 10.64 -9.29 19.59
C LEU A 440 11.31 -8.32 20.57
N ARG A 441 10.56 -7.81 21.55
CA ARG A 441 11.13 -6.96 22.61
C ARG A 441 12.15 -7.67 23.47
N ARG A 442 11.87 -8.92 23.87
CA ARG A 442 12.77 -9.70 24.70
C ARG A 442 14.08 -10.00 23.98
N ASP A 443 14.02 -10.40 22.71
CA ASP A 443 15.18 -10.93 21.99
C ASP A 443 15.99 -9.81 21.30
N PHE A 444 15.36 -8.69 20.94
CA PHE A 444 16.00 -7.60 20.20
C PHE A 444 16.08 -6.27 20.97
N GLY A 445 15.49 -6.22 22.17
CA GLY A 445 15.48 -5.04 23.02
C GLY A 445 14.67 -3.89 22.43
N ASP A 446 15.09 -2.68 22.80
CA ASP A 446 14.54 -1.45 22.27
C ASP A 446 15.01 -1.23 20.82
N VAL A 447 14.09 -0.67 20.03
CA VAL A 447 14.28 -0.37 18.62
C VAL A 447 14.00 1.11 18.44
N ASP A 448 14.90 1.89 17.88
CA ASP A 448 14.68 3.33 17.71
C ASP A 448 13.73 3.61 16.54
N ILE A 449 13.80 2.78 15.49
CA ILE A 449 13.07 2.99 14.24
C ILE A 449 12.40 1.70 13.77
N THR A 450 11.08 1.70 13.57
CA THR A 450 10.36 0.58 12.95
C THR A 450 9.78 0.97 11.59
N ILE A 451 9.92 0.07 10.60
CA ILE A 451 9.25 0.17 9.31
C ILE A 451 8.39 -1.08 9.15
N TYR A 452 7.09 -0.89 8.98
CA TYR A 452 6.17 -1.98 8.71
C TYR A 452 5.58 -1.88 7.30
N ASN A 453 5.64 -2.97 6.55
CA ASN A 453 4.98 -3.14 5.27
C ASN A 453 4.39 -4.55 5.20
N ARG A 454 3.12 -4.69 4.83
CA ARG A 454 2.52 -6.02 4.60
C ARG A 454 2.87 -6.61 3.23
N GLY A 455 3.20 -5.74 2.28
CA GLY A 455 3.76 -6.14 1.01
C GLY A 455 2.77 -6.66 -0.03
N LEU A 456 3.30 -7.38 -1.01
CA LEU A 456 2.65 -7.76 -2.27
C LEU A 456 1.50 -8.77 -2.13
N TRP A 457 1.35 -9.39 -0.96
CA TRP A 457 0.51 -10.57 -0.78
C TRP A 457 -0.94 -10.22 -0.44
N ASN A 458 -1.20 -9.07 0.20
CA ASN A 458 -2.50 -8.43 0.25
C ASN A 458 -2.49 -7.07 0.96
N GLN A 459 -3.59 -6.33 0.82
CA GLN A 459 -3.85 -5.15 1.64
C GLN A 459 -4.13 -5.56 3.10
N ILE A 460 -3.46 -4.91 4.05
CA ILE A 460 -3.86 -4.94 5.46
C ILE A 460 -5.15 -4.15 5.67
N LYS A 461 -6.09 -4.67 6.46
CA LYS A 461 -7.31 -3.94 6.80
C LYS A 461 -7.05 -2.92 7.89
N GLY A 462 -7.78 -1.79 7.83
CA GLY A 462 -7.72 -0.72 8.82
C GLY A 462 -7.78 -1.20 10.28
N PRO A 463 -8.74 -2.06 10.68
CA PRO A 463 -8.81 -2.56 12.06
C PRO A 463 -7.56 -3.32 12.52
N THR A 464 -7.00 -4.19 11.67
CA THR A 464 -5.75 -4.89 11.98
C THR A 464 -4.59 -3.91 12.13
N LEU A 465 -4.51 -2.91 11.26
CA LEU A 465 -3.46 -1.89 11.34
C LEU A 465 -3.62 -1.01 12.59
N ALA A 466 -4.84 -0.65 12.95
CA ALA A 466 -5.16 0.11 14.16
C ALA A 466 -4.76 -0.63 15.46
N GLU A 467 -4.66 -1.96 15.42
CA GLU A 467 -4.12 -2.77 16.53
C GLU A 467 -2.59 -2.87 16.50
N LEU A 468 -1.96 -2.85 15.32
CA LEU A 468 -0.52 -3.07 15.17
C LEU A 468 0.31 -1.79 15.31
N MET A 469 -0.12 -0.67 14.70
CA MET A 469 0.69 0.55 14.70
C MET A 469 0.94 1.12 16.10
N PRO A 470 -0.01 1.10 17.06
CA PRO A 470 0.29 1.49 18.44
C PRO A 470 1.36 0.62 19.10
N LEU A 471 1.45 -0.67 18.73
CA LEU A 471 2.47 -1.58 19.26
C LEU A 471 3.86 -1.28 18.68
N PHE A 472 3.92 -0.88 17.41
CA PHE A 472 5.17 -0.39 16.81
C PHE A 472 5.61 0.94 17.41
N TYR A 473 4.67 1.88 17.61
CA TYR A 473 4.93 3.15 18.29
C TYR A 473 5.52 2.92 19.69
N ASP A 474 4.86 2.09 20.50
CA ASP A 474 5.32 1.72 21.83
C ASP A 474 6.64 0.92 21.82
N TRP A 475 6.90 0.11 20.79
CA TRP A 475 8.18 -0.61 20.67
C TRP A 475 9.34 0.33 20.37
N THR A 476 9.03 1.46 19.72
CA THR A 476 9.98 2.53 19.46
C THR A 476 10.12 3.54 20.58
N GLY A 477 9.60 3.27 21.78
CA GLY A 477 9.64 4.25 22.89
C GLY A 477 8.70 5.44 22.69
N GLY A 478 7.73 5.33 21.79
CA GLY A 478 6.70 6.34 21.55
C GLY A 478 7.26 7.62 20.93
N THR A 479 7.29 8.72 21.69
CA THR A 479 7.77 10.02 21.20
C THR A 479 9.28 10.10 21.03
N GLU A 480 10.03 9.19 21.65
CA GLU A 480 11.50 9.18 21.58
C GLU A 480 12.04 8.45 20.34
N GLY A 481 11.26 7.53 19.75
CA GLY A 481 11.60 6.87 18.49
C GLY A 481 10.62 7.16 17.36
N ARG A 482 10.73 6.37 16.29
CA ARG A 482 9.98 6.60 15.05
C ARG A 482 9.44 5.29 14.48
N CYS A 483 8.14 5.23 14.25
CA CYS A 483 7.52 4.13 13.52
C CYS A 483 6.96 4.62 12.18
N PHE A 484 7.03 3.77 11.16
CA PHE A 484 6.50 4.05 9.83
C PHE A 484 5.67 2.89 9.30
N TYR A 485 4.53 3.23 8.69
CA TYR A 485 3.90 2.32 7.74
C TYR A 485 4.39 2.65 6.33
N ARG A 486 5.06 1.69 5.69
CA ARG A 486 5.49 1.77 4.28
C ARG A 486 4.39 1.18 3.41
N SER A 487 3.83 1.98 2.50
CA SER A 487 2.80 1.51 1.56
C SER A 487 3.33 0.42 0.61
N THR A 488 2.45 -0.46 0.18
CA THR A 488 2.78 -1.55 -0.75
C THR A 488 3.14 -1.00 -2.13
N THR A 489 4.34 -1.35 -2.60
CA THR A 489 4.79 -0.94 -3.93
C THR A 489 3.94 -1.60 -5.02
N GLY A 490 3.62 -0.84 -6.06
CA GLY A 490 2.81 -1.34 -7.17
C GLY A 490 3.54 -2.39 -8.02
N SER A 491 2.83 -3.42 -8.47
CA SER A 491 3.33 -4.43 -9.41
C SER A 491 2.22 -4.84 -10.40
N THR A 492 2.55 -5.60 -11.46
CA THR A 492 1.53 -6.17 -12.36
C THR A 492 0.55 -7.03 -11.58
N ARG A 493 1.07 -7.76 -10.60
CA ARG A 493 0.29 -8.68 -9.78
C ARG A 493 -0.73 -7.94 -8.92
N THR A 494 -0.37 -6.77 -8.39
CA THR A 494 -1.33 -5.93 -7.65
C THR A 494 -2.33 -5.27 -8.61
N ARG A 495 -1.89 -4.84 -9.80
CA ARG A 495 -2.76 -4.24 -10.84
C ARG A 495 -3.82 -5.21 -11.41
N GLN A 496 -3.42 -6.43 -11.79
CA GLN A 496 -4.29 -7.42 -12.45
C GLN A 496 -5.48 -7.88 -11.59
N LYS A 497 -5.37 -7.78 -10.26
CA LYS A 497 -6.48 -8.10 -9.34
C LYS A 497 -7.52 -6.96 -9.24
N GLY A 498 -7.47 -5.95 -10.11
CA GLY A 498 -8.43 -4.84 -10.15
C GLY A 498 -8.38 -3.96 -8.91
N HIS A 499 -7.27 -3.99 -8.17
CA HIS A 499 -7.09 -3.30 -6.91
C HIS A 499 -5.78 -2.53 -6.99
N MET A 500 -5.85 -1.22 -7.18
CA MET A 500 -4.70 -0.36 -6.87
C MET A 500 -4.55 -0.39 -5.35
N ILE A 501 -3.86 -1.41 -4.85
CA ILE A 501 -3.66 -1.65 -3.40
C ILE A 501 -3.12 -0.37 -2.78
N ALA A 502 -2.15 0.26 -3.44
CA ALA A 502 -1.62 1.59 -3.17
C ALA A 502 -2.70 2.63 -2.79
N ASP A 503 -3.62 2.94 -3.70
CA ASP A 503 -4.67 3.94 -3.49
C ASP A 503 -5.60 3.60 -2.32
N ARG A 504 -5.91 2.31 -2.16
CA ARG A 504 -6.79 1.84 -1.08
C ARG A 504 -6.09 1.82 0.27
N GLU A 505 -4.79 1.55 0.27
CA GLU A 505 -3.95 1.62 1.45
C GLU A 505 -3.87 3.06 1.91
N ARG A 506 -3.61 4.00 1.01
CA ARG A 506 -3.51 5.42 1.35
C ARG A 506 -4.70 5.92 2.17
N ASP A 507 -5.91 5.84 1.64
CA ASP A 507 -7.05 6.52 2.28
C ASP A 507 -7.45 5.90 3.64
N ARG A 508 -7.08 4.63 3.91
CA ARG A 508 -7.48 3.93 5.15
C ARG A 508 -6.35 3.76 6.14
N LEU A 509 -5.15 3.49 5.63
CA LEU A 509 -3.99 3.15 6.44
C LEU A 509 -3.23 4.39 6.86
N PHE A 510 -3.27 5.46 6.06
CA PHE A 510 -2.72 6.75 6.45
C PHE A 510 -3.32 7.21 7.78
N ASP A 511 -4.65 7.29 7.87
CA ASP A 511 -5.33 7.78 9.07
C ASP A 511 -5.00 6.94 10.31
N GLU A 512 -5.05 5.61 10.22
CA GLU A 512 -4.73 4.74 11.36
C GLU A 512 -3.25 4.79 11.76
N THR A 513 -2.35 4.99 10.79
CA THR A 513 -0.91 5.16 11.04
C THR A 513 -0.63 6.47 11.77
N ILE A 514 -1.17 7.59 11.27
CA ILE A 514 -1.01 8.92 11.89
C ILE A 514 -1.64 8.94 13.28
N LYS A 515 -2.84 8.35 13.44
CA LYS A 515 -3.53 8.25 14.74
C LYS A 515 -2.72 7.49 15.78
N ALA A 516 -1.92 6.52 15.37
CA ALA A 516 -1.03 5.78 16.26
C ALA A 516 0.25 6.55 16.64
N GLY A 517 0.49 7.74 16.07
CA GLY A 517 1.73 8.51 16.26
C GLY A 517 2.87 8.11 15.32
N CYS A 518 2.58 7.30 14.29
CA CYS A 518 3.56 6.85 13.30
C CYS A 518 3.53 7.70 12.02
N GLY A 519 4.62 7.69 11.26
CA GLY A 519 4.68 8.27 9.93
C GLY A 519 4.13 7.34 8.84
N TYR A 520 3.57 7.90 7.77
CA TYR A 520 3.18 7.13 6.59
C TYR A 520 4.16 7.39 5.45
N TRP A 521 4.85 6.34 4.99
CA TRP A 521 5.79 6.40 3.89
C TRP A 521 5.15 5.83 2.62
N ASP A 522 4.66 6.73 1.77
CA ASP A 522 3.91 6.38 0.55
C ASP A 522 4.84 6.05 -0.62
N VAL A 523 5.58 4.96 -0.48
CA VAL A 523 6.42 4.39 -1.54
C VAL A 523 5.61 4.09 -2.80
N ALA A 524 4.32 3.78 -2.67
CA ALA A 524 3.47 3.47 -3.80
C ALA A 524 3.24 4.67 -4.71
N HIS A 525 3.11 5.87 -4.13
CA HIS A 525 3.15 7.13 -4.88
C HIS A 525 4.52 7.36 -5.54
N VAL A 526 5.61 7.20 -4.78
CA VAL A 526 6.98 7.41 -5.27
C VAL A 526 7.29 6.54 -6.48
N THR A 527 6.80 5.29 -6.49
CA THR A 527 6.98 4.34 -7.58
C THR A 527 5.73 4.22 -8.45
N ARG A 528 4.88 5.24 -8.55
CA ARG A 528 3.60 5.10 -9.27
C ARG A 528 3.79 4.88 -10.77
N GLU A 529 4.68 5.64 -11.40
CA GLU A 529 5.00 5.51 -12.84
C GLU A 529 5.54 4.11 -13.19
N PHE A 530 6.19 3.46 -12.22
CA PHE A 530 6.75 2.12 -12.36
C PHE A 530 5.69 1.06 -12.66
N ILE A 531 4.43 1.30 -12.29
CA ILE A 531 3.29 0.40 -12.55
C ILE A 531 2.92 0.37 -14.04
N GLU A 532 3.24 1.42 -14.79
CA GLU A 532 2.91 1.53 -16.19
C GLU A 532 3.86 0.69 -17.06
N TYR A 533 5.16 0.71 -16.73
CA TYR A 533 6.20 -0.05 -17.44
C TYR A 533 6.05 -1.57 -17.34
N ILE A 534 5.30 -2.07 -16.36
CA ILE A 534 5.17 -3.51 -16.13
C ILE A 534 4.35 -4.21 -17.21
N ALA A 535 3.46 -3.49 -17.92
CA ALA A 535 2.57 -4.07 -18.92
C ALA A 535 3.32 -4.67 -20.13
N ASP A 536 4.54 -4.21 -20.40
CA ASP A 536 5.31 -4.59 -21.59
C ASP A 536 6.25 -5.77 -21.37
N HIS A 537 6.20 -6.46 -20.23
CA HIS A 537 7.00 -7.67 -20.02
C HIS A 537 6.33 -8.86 -20.74
N PRO A 538 6.86 -9.35 -21.89
CA PRO A 538 6.32 -10.55 -22.50
C PRO A 538 6.44 -11.70 -21.51
N ALA A 539 5.32 -12.37 -21.23
CA ALA A 539 5.31 -13.57 -20.42
C ALA A 539 6.40 -14.53 -20.94
N GLN A 540 7.24 -15.05 -20.03
CA GLN A 540 8.31 -15.98 -20.37
C GLN A 540 7.78 -17.04 -21.35
N LYS A 541 8.30 -17.06 -22.58
CA LYS A 541 8.00 -18.13 -23.51
C LYS A 541 8.56 -19.41 -22.90
N LYS A 542 7.68 -20.36 -22.55
CA LYS A 542 8.10 -21.70 -22.13
C LYS A 542 8.96 -22.27 -23.26
N THR A 543 10.23 -22.59 -22.99
CA THR A 543 11.07 -23.28 -23.95
C THR A 543 10.55 -24.71 -24.17
N ASN A 544 10.70 -25.23 -25.39
CA ASN A 544 10.38 -26.61 -25.74
C ASN A 544 11.16 -27.56 -24.83
N GLY A 545 10.46 -28.17 -23.86
CA GLY A 545 11.09 -28.95 -22.78
C GLY A 545 10.49 -28.70 -21.40
N GLY A 546 9.56 -27.77 -21.24
CA GLY A 546 8.75 -27.58 -20.01
C GLY A 546 9.51 -27.01 -18.80
N LYS A 547 10.84 -27.03 -18.82
CA LYS A 547 11.67 -26.28 -17.89
C LYS A 547 11.59 -24.80 -18.25
N LYS A 548 10.98 -23.99 -17.38
CA LYS A 548 11.15 -22.54 -17.42
C LYS A 548 12.64 -22.28 -17.23
N ARG A 549 13.37 -21.85 -18.27
CA ARG A 549 14.70 -21.26 -18.03
C ARG A 549 14.46 -20.01 -17.19
N LEU A 550 15.13 -19.94 -16.04
CA LEU A 550 15.21 -18.73 -15.23
C LEU A 550 15.91 -17.58 -15.97
N GLY A 551 16.62 -17.86 -17.08
CA GLY A 551 17.34 -16.87 -17.86
C GLY A 551 17.14 -17.05 -19.35
N ASN A 552 16.41 -16.11 -19.96
CA ASN A 552 16.89 -15.39 -21.14
C ASN A 552 16.11 -14.07 -21.22
N TRP A 553 16.31 -13.22 -20.21
CA TRP A 553 15.72 -11.89 -20.14
C TRP A 553 16.64 -10.93 -20.90
N ASP A 554 16.61 -10.97 -22.23
CA ASP A 554 17.49 -10.14 -23.08
C ASP A 554 17.11 -8.63 -23.09
N GLY A 555 16.30 -8.18 -22.13
CA GLY A 555 15.90 -6.79 -21.93
C GLY A 555 16.07 -6.37 -20.48
N TYR A 556 17.31 -6.21 -20.01
CA TYR A 556 17.66 -5.66 -18.69
C TYR A 556 17.74 -4.12 -18.65
N ASN A 557 17.22 -3.43 -19.67
CA ASN A 557 16.80 -2.01 -19.55
C ASN A 557 15.53 -1.86 -18.70
N ASN A 558 15.18 -2.90 -17.94
CA ASN A 558 13.91 -2.97 -17.27
C ASN A 558 14.05 -2.59 -15.82
N LEU A 559 13.10 -1.78 -15.40
CA LEU A 559 12.86 -1.35 -14.04
C LEU A 559 12.70 -2.52 -13.06
N TYR A 560 12.30 -3.70 -13.54
CA TYR A 560 12.13 -4.92 -12.75
C TYR A 560 13.09 -6.01 -13.18
N TRP A 561 13.57 -6.81 -12.23
CA TRP A 561 14.32 -8.02 -12.55
C TRP A 561 13.45 -9.28 -12.60
N ASP A 562 12.28 -9.26 -11.94
CA ASP A 562 11.22 -10.27 -12.12
C ASP A 562 9.84 -9.60 -12.25
N ALA A 563 8.75 -10.33 -12.01
CA ALA A 563 7.40 -9.78 -12.17
C ALA A 563 6.99 -8.76 -11.09
N VAL A 564 7.75 -8.65 -9.99
CA VAL A 564 7.36 -7.84 -8.82
C VAL A 564 8.51 -7.06 -8.18
N HIS A 565 9.76 -7.52 -8.31
CA HIS A 565 10.93 -6.93 -7.67
C HIS A 565 11.67 -6.00 -8.63
N PHE A 566 12.08 -4.84 -8.10
CA PHE A 566 12.80 -3.83 -8.85
C PHE A 566 14.26 -4.17 -9.06
N SER A 567 14.84 -3.62 -10.12
CA SER A 567 16.30 -3.56 -10.29
C SER A 567 16.97 -2.88 -9.08
N PRO A 568 18.19 -3.29 -8.69
CA PRO A 568 18.88 -2.79 -7.50
C PRO A 568 18.92 -1.26 -7.34
N TRP A 569 19.04 -0.51 -8.43
CA TRP A 569 19.07 0.95 -8.41
C TRP A 569 17.78 1.60 -7.88
N VAL A 570 16.61 0.93 -7.95
CA VAL A 570 15.38 1.46 -7.33
C VAL A 570 15.50 1.39 -5.81
N TYR A 571 16.03 0.30 -5.26
CA TYR A 571 16.23 0.17 -3.81
C TYR A 571 17.30 1.13 -3.30
N GLU A 572 18.33 1.42 -4.10
CA GLU A 572 19.28 2.53 -3.84
C GLU A 572 18.52 3.86 -3.66
N GLU A 573 17.63 4.21 -4.58
CA GLU A 573 16.84 5.46 -4.49
C GLU A 573 15.85 5.47 -3.33
N LEU A 574 15.19 4.34 -3.05
CA LEU A 574 14.31 4.22 -1.88
C LEU A 574 15.08 4.34 -0.56
N ASN A 575 16.32 3.82 -0.50
CA ASN A 575 17.18 4.00 0.66
C ASN A 575 17.70 5.42 0.79
N ASN A 576 18.04 6.10 -0.31
CA ASN A 576 18.35 7.52 -0.30
C ASN A 576 17.18 8.37 0.22
N LEU A 577 15.96 8.10 -0.25
CA LEU A 577 14.75 8.74 0.26
C LEU A 577 14.57 8.46 1.76
N PHE A 578 14.73 7.22 2.19
CA PHE A 578 14.60 6.83 3.58
C PHE A 578 15.64 7.52 4.48
N LEU A 579 16.91 7.59 4.05
CA LEU A 579 17.96 8.33 4.75
C LEU A 579 17.65 9.83 4.82
N ASN A 580 17.05 10.44 3.79
CA ASN A 580 16.58 11.83 3.90
C ASN A 580 15.46 11.99 4.94
N ILE A 581 14.56 11.02 5.07
CA ILE A 581 13.50 11.05 6.10
C ILE A 581 14.11 10.90 7.51
N LEU A 582 15.13 10.06 7.66
CA LEU A 582 15.75 9.77 8.95
C LEU A 582 16.74 10.83 9.40
N CYS A 583 17.67 11.21 8.51
CA CYS A 583 18.92 11.89 8.85
C CYS A 583 18.91 13.40 8.65
N ASN A 584 17.91 13.95 7.96
CA ASN A 584 17.87 15.38 7.69
C ASN A 584 17.43 16.22 8.90
N VAL A 585 16.77 15.60 9.89
CA VAL A 585 16.30 16.30 11.09
C VAL A 585 17.45 16.41 12.08
N LYS A 586 17.83 17.64 12.41
CA LYS A 586 18.72 17.87 13.55
C LYS A 586 17.92 17.70 14.83
N GLU A 587 18.42 16.87 15.73
CA GLU A 587 17.84 16.67 17.07
C GLU A 587 17.77 17.98 17.86
#